data_AF-A0A7V7MIH4-F1
#
_entry.id   AF-A0A7V7MIH4-F1
#
_cell.length_a   1.000
_cell.length_b   1.000
_cell.length_c   1.000
_cell.angle_alpha   90.00
_cell.angle_beta   90.00
_cell.angle_gamma   90.00
#
_symmetry.space_group_name_H-M   'P 1'
#
loop_
_entity.id
_entity.type
_entity.pdbx_description
1 polymer ?
#
loop_
_entity_poly.entity_id
_entity_poly.type
_entity_poly.pdbx_seq_one_letter_code
_entity_poly.pdbx_strand_id
1 'polypeptide(L)'
;MRGTSKRFWLRRVGWIWILGLWLACSHSQPPCPPAEATAPAIRPPLSAQGQQDLDLLLSTPRFTDDAIGVGGETPEEVLAWRRLIRTPQAESAFLYLLERGEAPGQLFALCALYSLAPATFQRKLPEFRRRKDEVEFQRGCVISRQAIGEIVDCGHPNAVRLQSPQQTIRAWMEAHPELKSVQYDIAGGAFPAVFAETDGW
;
A
#
# COMPACT_ATOMS: atom_id res chain seq x y z
N MET A 1 -0.37 47.11 44.13
CA MET A 1 -1.85 47.12 44.05
C MET A 1 -2.27 45.81 43.39
N ARG A 2 -2.54 44.77 44.19
CA ARG A 2 -3.87 44.25 44.60
C ARG A 2 -4.81 43.96 43.42
N GLY A 3 -5.14 42.68 43.23
CA GLY A 3 -6.12 42.21 42.24
C GLY A 3 -6.30 40.68 42.22
N THR A 4 -6.63 40.10 43.38
CA THR A 4 -7.01 38.69 43.58
C THR A 4 -8.37 38.34 42.98
N SER A 5 -8.54 37.17 42.36
CA SER A 5 -9.66 36.28 42.69
C SER A 5 -9.54 34.86 42.13
N LYS A 6 -9.49 33.90 43.07
CA LYS A 6 -9.64 32.46 42.90
C LYS A 6 -11.12 32.13 42.76
N ARG A 7 -11.52 31.18 41.90
CA ARG A 7 -12.71 30.34 42.14
C ARG A 7 -12.45 28.89 41.74
N PHE A 8 -12.14 28.14 42.79
CA PHE A 8 -12.18 26.68 42.90
C PHE A 8 -13.65 26.25 42.89
N TRP A 9 -14.03 25.28 42.06
CA TRP A 9 -15.27 24.54 42.23
C TRP A 9 -14.96 23.04 42.22
N LEU A 10 -14.81 22.47 43.42
CA LEU A 10 -15.10 21.06 43.65
C LEU A 10 -16.62 20.88 43.60
N ARG A 11 -17.10 19.94 42.78
CA ARG A 11 -18.37 19.27 43.06
C ARG A 11 -18.17 17.75 43.08
N ARG A 12 -18.55 17.25 44.24
CA ARG A 12 -18.61 15.88 44.72
C ARG A 12 -19.58 15.02 43.91
N VAL A 13 -19.17 13.76 43.75
CA VAL A 13 -19.89 12.53 44.10
C VAL A 13 -21.31 12.33 43.54
N GLY A 14 -21.42 11.36 42.63
CA GLY A 14 -22.66 10.68 42.26
C GLY A 14 -22.33 9.29 41.71
N TRP A 15 -22.05 8.35 42.60
CA TRP A 15 -21.95 6.93 42.26
C TRP A 15 -23.37 6.38 42.10
N ILE A 16 -23.75 6.02 40.88
CA ILE A 16 -24.97 5.26 40.60
C ILE A 16 -24.53 3.94 39.96
N TRP A 17 -24.57 2.88 40.77
CA TRP A 17 -24.50 1.50 40.31
C TRP A 17 -25.86 1.13 39.71
N ILE A 18 -26.00 1.19 38.39
CA ILE A 18 -27.07 0.47 37.70
C ILE A 18 -26.53 -0.92 37.37
N LEU A 19 -26.88 -1.88 38.22
CA LEU A 19 -26.91 -3.31 37.86
C LEU A 19 -27.99 -3.48 36.78
N GLY A 20 -27.60 -3.24 35.53
CA GLY A 20 -28.38 -3.57 34.35
C GLY A 20 -28.16 -5.03 34.00
N LEU A 21 -29.18 -5.84 34.26
CA LEU A 21 -29.32 -7.24 33.90
C LEU A 21 -28.93 -7.47 32.43
N TRP A 22 -27.75 -8.05 32.19
CA TRP A 22 -27.31 -8.50 30.88
C TRP A 22 -28.14 -9.73 30.47
N LEU A 23 -29.23 -9.51 29.73
CA LEU A 23 -29.83 -10.58 28.94
C LEU A 23 -28.81 -10.97 27.87
N ALA A 24 -28.19 -12.14 28.07
CA ALA A 24 -27.35 -12.79 27.08
C ALA A 24 -28.22 -13.19 25.86
N CYS A 25 -28.37 -12.28 24.90
CA CYS A 25 -28.77 -12.66 23.55
C CYS A 25 -27.63 -13.47 22.95
N SER A 26 -27.70 -14.79 23.12
CA SER A 26 -26.97 -15.79 22.36
C SER A 26 -27.32 -15.62 20.87
N HIS A 27 -26.66 -14.67 20.20
CA HIS A 27 -26.69 -14.53 18.76
C HIS A 27 -25.92 -15.73 18.18
N SER A 28 -26.66 -16.78 17.86
CA SER A 28 -26.19 -17.86 16.99
C SER A 28 -25.78 -17.22 15.66
N GLN A 29 -24.48 -16.96 15.48
CA GLN A 29 -23.98 -16.57 14.18
C GLN A 29 -24.28 -17.72 13.20
N PRO A 30 -24.91 -17.45 12.04
CA PRO A 30 -25.04 -18.46 11.01
C PRO A 30 -23.64 -18.99 10.65
N PRO A 31 -23.50 -20.29 10.34
CA PRO A 31 -22.22 -20.85 9.94
C PRO A 31 -21.66 -20.01 8.79
N CYS A 32 -20.40 -19.58 8.91
CA CYS A 32 -19.69 -18.91 7.82
C CYS A 32 -19.86 -19.78 6.58
N PRO A 33 -20.36 -19.24 5.45
CA PRO A 33 -20.35 -19.99 4.21
C PRO A 33 -18.90 -20.42 3.94
N PRO A 34 -18.67 -21.66 3.44
CA PRO A 34 -17.34 -22.07 3.03
C PRO A 34 -16.80 -21.03 2.06
N ALA A 35 -15.55 -20.60 2.27
CA ALA A 35 -14.86 -19.65 1.40
C ALA A 35 -15.05 -20.11 -0.05
N GLU A 36 -15.88 -19.36 -0.79
CA GLU A 36 -16.26 -19.69 -2.15
C GLU A 36 -14.97 -19.79 -2.95
N ALA A 37 -14.64 -21.03 -3.37
CA ALA A 37 -13.43 -21.32 -4.11
C ALA A 37 -13.47 -20.46 -5.37
N THR A 38 -12.73 -19.35 -5.34
CA THR A 38 -12.77 -18.36 -6.40
C THR A 38 -12.24 -19.06 -7.64
N ALA A 39 -13.05 -19.10 -8.70
CA ALA A 39 -12.64 -19.69 -9.96
C ALA A 39 -11.26 -19.15 -10.34
N PRO A 40 -10.35 -20.00 -10.85
CA PRO A 40 -8.98 -19.59 -11.14
C PRO A 40 -8.98 -18.33 -11.99
N ALA A 41 -8.21 -17.30 -11.59
CA ALA A 41 -8.09 -16.10 -12.43
C ALA A 41 -7.72 -16.49 -13.86
N ILE A 42 -8.56 -16.05 -14.80
CA ILE A 42 -8.34 -16.19 -16.23
C ILE A 42 -7.30 -15.16 -16.64
N ARG A 43 -6.31 -15.58 -17.42
CA ARG A 43 -5.28 -14.66 -17.94
C ARG A 43 -5.96 -13.60 -18.82
N PRO A 44 -5.67 -12.30 -18.62
CA PRO A 44 -6.30 -11.23 -19.39
C PRO A 44 -5.88 -11.27 -20.86
N PRO A 45 -6.77 -10.87 -21.79
CA PRO A 45 -6.45 -10.79 -23.21
C PRO A 45 -5.63 -9.52 -23.50
N LEU A 46 -4.31 -9.61 -23.35
CA LEU A 46 -3.35 -8.52 -23.61
C LEU A 46 -2.80 -8.58 -25.04
N SER A 47 -2.21 -7.47 -25.50
CA SER A 47 -1.36 -7.47 -26.70
C SER A 47 -0.10 -8.31 -26.47
N ALA A 48 0.66 -8.64 -27.52
CA ALA A 48 1.91 -9.37 -27.38
C ALA A 48 2.90 -8.68 -26.42
N GLN A 49 3.05 -7.35 -26.53
CA GLN A 49 3.89 -6.57 -25.62
C GLN A 49 3.34 -6.58 -24.19
N GLY A 50 2.02 -6.39 -24.02
CA GLY A 50 1.40 -6.45 -22.70
C GLY A 50 1.57 -7.82 -22.04
N GLN A 51 1.58 -8.89 -22.85
CA GLN A 51 1.81 -10.23 -22.34
C GLN A 51 3.24 -10.43 -21.88
N GLN A 52 4.23 -9.92 -22.63
CA GLN A 52 5.63 -9.93 -22.23
C GLN A 52 5.87 -9.12 -20.94
N ASP A 53 5.25 -7.95 -20.84
CA ASP A 53 5.34 -7.09 -19.65
C ASP A 53 4.74 -7.78 -18.42
N LEU A 54 3.58 -8.45 -18.59
CA LEU A 54 2.97 -9.23 -17.51
C LEU A 54 3.85 -10.44 -17.12
N ASP A 55 4.46 -11.12 -18.09
CA ASP A 55 5.28 -12.32 -17.84
C ASP A 55 6.58 -11.98 -17.12
N LEU A 56 7.19 -10.84 -17.46
CA LEU A 56 8.32 -10.29 -16.73
C LEU A 56 7.95 -10.04 -15.26
N LEU A 57 6.82 -9.36 -15.01
CA LEU A 57 6.38 -9.06 -13.64
C LEU A 57 5.94 -10.31 -12.86
N LEU A 58 5.39 -11.33 -13.52
CA LEU A 58 5.01 -12.60 -12.89
C LEU A 58 6.23 -13.34 -12.33
N SER A 59 7.40 -13.17 -12.97
CA SER A 59 8.63 -13.94 -12.69
C SER A 59 9.78 -13.09 -12.15
N THR A 60 9.55 -11.80 -11.86
CA THR A 60 10.63 -10.94 -11.35
C THR A 60 11.10 -11.39 -9.97
N PRO A 61 12.42 -11.55 -9.76
CA PRO A 61 12.97 -12.07 -8.51
C PRO A 61 13.01 -11.03 -7.38
N ARG A 62 12.81 -9.74 -7.70
CA ARG A 62 12.99 -8.64 -6.74
C ARG A 62 11.98 -7.52 -6.95
N PHE A 63 11.67 -6.84 -5.85
CA PHE A 63 10.95 -5.57 -5.89
C PHE A 63 11.98 -4.44 -5.95
N THR A 64 11.73 -3.38 -6.70
CA THR A 64 12.71 -2.30 -6.91
C THR A 64 12.07 -0.94 -6.73
N ASP A 65 12.91 0.07 -6.48
CA ASP A 65 12.55 1.47 -6.72
C ASP A 65 12.54 1.80 -8.23
N ASP A 66 12.20 3.03 -8.61
CA ASP A 66 12.13 3.46 -10.02
C ASP A 66 13.49 3.76 -10.67
N ALA A 67 14.53 3.95 -9.86
CA ALA A 67 15.89 4.23 -10.28
C ALA A 67 16.86 3.37 -9.46
N ILE A 68 17.69 2.59 -10.15
CA ILE A 68 18.65 1.67 -9.54
C ILE A 68 20.06 1.84 -10.10
N GLY A 69 21.04 1.35 -9.35
CA GLY A 69 22.45 1.40 -9.74
C GLY A 69 23.04 2.81 -9.67
N VAL A 70 24.29 2.93 -10.10
CA VAL A 70 25.06 4.19 -10.01
C VAL A 70 24.52 5.24 -10.99
N GLY A 71 24.01 4.80 -12.14
CA GLY A 71 23.46 5.67 -13.18
C GLY A 71 22.01 6.09 -12.98
N GLY A 72 21.31 5.57 -11.95
CA GLY A 72 19.88 5.83 -11.77
C GLY A 72 19.03 5.28 -12.91
N GLU A 73 19.39 4.11 -13.43
CA GLU A 73 18.67 3.50 -14.55
C GLU A 73 17.31 2.98 -14.08
N THR A 74 16.28 3.15 -14.90
CA THR A 74 14.96 2.58 -14.60
C THR A 74 14.98 1.06 -14.82
N PRO A 75 14.63 0.24 -13.81
CA PRO A 75 14.54 -1.22 -13.96
C PRO A 75 13.55 -1.62 -15.05
N GLU A 76 13.82 -2.74 -15.73
CA GLU A 76 12.93 -3.27 -16.77
C GLU A 76 11.53 -3.58 -16.23
N GLU A 77 11.42 -4.01 -14.98
CA GLU A 77 10.16 -4.27 -14.29
C GLU A 77 9.33 -3.00 -14.13
N VAL A 78 9.96 -1.88 -13.78
CA VAL A 78 9.26 -0.59 -13.66
C VAL A 78 8.82 -0.11 -15.04
N LEU A 79 9.64 -0.31 -16.08
CA LEU A 79 9.25 0.00 -17.46
C LEU A 79 8.08 -0.88 -17.94
N ALA A 80 8.10 -2.18 -17.64
CA ALA A 80 7.00 -3.11 -17.92
C ALA A 80 5.73 -2.72 -17.18
N TRP A 81 5.85 -2.37 -15.90
CA TRP A 81 4.74 -1.84 -15.10
C TRP A 81 4.13 -0.57 -15.73
N ARG A 82 4.97 0.39 -16.12
CA ARG A 82 4.56 1.65 -16.77
C ARG A 82 3.86 1.41 -18.10
N ARG A 83 4.31 0.43 -18.89
CA ARG A 83 3.64 0.05 -20.15
C ARG A 83 2.31 -0.64 -19.87
N LEU A 84 2.29 -1.59 -18.94
CA LEU A 84 1.11 -2.40 -18.63
C LEU A 84 -0.03 -1.57 -18.03
N ILE A 85 0.27 -0.61 -17.14
CA ILE A 85 -0.75 0.25 -16.51
C ILE A 85 -1.50 1.15 -17.50
N ARG A 86 -0.90 1.42 -18.67
CA ARG A 86 -1.53 2.21 -19.75
C ARG A 86 -2.37 1.36 -20.71
N THR A 87 -2.43 0.05 -20.52
CA THR A 87 -3.23 -0.83 -21.37
C THR A 87 -4.72 -0.78 -20.98
N PRO A 88 -5.66 -1.02 -21.91
CA PRO A 88 -7.09 -1.04 -21.58
C PRO A 88 -7.46 -2.17 -20.59
N GLN A 89 -6.65 -3.22 -20.50
CA GLN A 89 -6.84 -4.37 -19.60
C GLN A 89 -5.98 -4.27 -18.33
N ALA A 90 -5.39 -3.12 -18.03
CA ALA A 90 -4.45 -2.93 -16.92
C ALA A 90 -4.98 -3.46 -15.57
N GLU A 91 -6.22 -3.11 -15.20
CA GLU A 91 -6.81 -3.57 -13.94
C GLU A 91 -6.85 -5.11 -13.89
N SER A 92 -7.36 -5.76 -14.93
CA SER A 92 -7.42 -7.22 -14.99
C SER A 92 -6.04 -7.87 -14.97
N ALA A 93 -5.02 -7.24 -15.57
CA ALA A 93 -3.65 -7.73 -15.55
C ALA A 93 -3.01 -7.64 -14.18
N PHE A 94 -3.21 -6.53 -13.47
CA PHE A 94 -2.67 -6.39 -12.13
C PHE A 94 -3.45 -7.19 -11.08
N LEU A 95 -4.75 -7.43 -11.27
CA LEU A 95 -5.49 -8.39 -10.46
C LEU A 95 -4.97 -9.82 -10.66
N TYR A 96 -4.71 -10.21 -11.92
CA TYR A 96 -4.09 -11.50 -12.23
C TYR A 96 -2.69 -11.62 -11.61
N LEU A 97 -1.86 -10.57 -11.74
CA LEU A 97 -0.53 -10.53 -11.15
C LEU A 97 -0.56 -10.60 -9.62
N LEU A 98 -1.53 -9.95 -8.97
CA LEU A 98 -1.70 -10.02 -7.51
C LEU A 98 -2.05 -11.44 -7.04
N GLU A 99 -2.80 -12.20 -7.83
CA GLU A 99 -3.20 -13.57 -7.49
C GLU A 99 -2.12 -14.60 -7.84
N ARG A 100 -1.44 -14.44 -8.98
CA ARG A 100 -0.57 -15.47 -9.57
C ARG A 100 0.92 -15.17 -9.53
N GLY A 101 1.30 -13.91 -9.35
CA GLY A 101 2.69 -13.50 -9.28
C GLY A 101 3.37 -13.98 -8.01
N GLU A 102 4.69 -14.09 -8.07
CA GLU A 102 5.51 -14.21 -6.88
C GLU A 102 5.47 -12.92 -6.04
N ALA A 103 6.00 -12.96 -4.82
CA ALA A 103 5.89 -11.85 -3.87
C ALA A 103 6.33 -10.47 -4.43
N PRO A 104 7.44 -10.35 -5.20
CA PRO A 104 7.78 -9.11 -5.87
C PRO A 104 6.74 -8.61 -6.88
N GLY A 105 6.27 -9.51 -7.76
CA GLY A 105 5.21 -9.21 -8.72
C GLY A 105 3.92 -8.77 -8.05
N GLN A 106 3.56 -9.38 -6.93
CA GLN A 106 2.41 -8.99 -6.12
C GLN A 106 2.56 -7.57 -5.54
N LEU A 107 3.76 -7.15 -5.16
CA LEU A 107 4.02 -5.77 -4.71
C LEU A 107 3.84 -4.76 -5.85
N PHE A 108 4.37 -5.06 -7.04
CA PHE A 108 4.13 -4.27 -8.25
C PHE A 108 2.63 -4.17 -8.57
N ALA A 109 1.89 -5.27 -8.45
CA ALA A 109 0.44 -5.27 -8.62
C ALA A 109 -0.27 -4.40 -7.58
N LEU A 110 0.12 -4.51 -6.31
CA LEU A 110 -0.45 -3.68 -5.25
C LEU A 110 -0.21 -2.18 -5.52
N CYS A 111 0.95 -1.82 -6.08
CA CYS A 111 1.23 -0.46 -6.50
C CYS A 111 0.26 0.03 -7.60
N ALA A 112 -0.01 -0.78 -8.63
CA ALA A 112 -0.93 -0.39 -9.70
C ALA A 112 -2.38 -0.25 -9.21
N LEU A 113 -2.81 -1.16 -8.33
CA LEU A 113 -4.17 -1.16 -7.80
C LEU A 113 -4.47 0.04 -6.91
N TYR A 114 -3.45 0.71 -6.35
CA TYR A 114 -3.61 1.99 -5.65
C TYR A 114 -4.37 3.02 -6.50
N SER A 115 -4.07 3.07 -7.80
CA SER A 115 -4.69 4.01 -8.75
C SER A 115 -5.83 3.39 -9.56
N LEU A 116 -5.66 2.13 -10.02
CA LEU A 116 -6.62 1.48 -10.91
C LEU A 116 -7.88 1.02 -10.19
N ALA A 117 -7.74 0.47 -8.98
CA ALA A 117 -8.83 -0.13 -8.23
C ALA A 117 -8.71 0.15 -6.72
N PRO A 118 -8.90 1.41 -6.27
CA PRO A 118 -8.66 1.82 -4.88
C PRO A 118 -9.43 0.97 -3.86
N ALA A 119 -10.66 0.55 -4.17
CA ALA A 119 -11.45 -0.31 -3.29
C ALA A 119 -10.82 -1.70 -3.11
N THR A 120 -10.27 -2.29 -4.17
CA THR A 120 -9.57 -3.57 -4.11
C THR A 120 -8.25 -3.44 -3.37
N PHE A 121 -7.50 -2.37 -3.63
CA PHE A 121 -6.29 -2.03 -2.89
C PHE A 121 -6.56 -1.98 -1.38
N GLN A 122 -7.55 -1.18 -0.95
CA GLN A 122 -7.90 -1.05 0.47
C GLN A 122 -8.32 -2.38 1.12
N ARG A 123 -9.01 -3.25 0.37
CA ARG A 123 -9.41 -4.58 0.85
C ARG A 123 -8.20 -5.52 1.03
N LYS A 124 -7.20 -5.43 0.15
CA LYS A 124 -6.00 -6.29 0.18
C LYS A 124 -4.89 -5.77 1.10
N LEU A 125 -4.83 -4.47 1.35
CA LEU A 125 -3.78 -3.85 2.13
C LEU A 125 -3.57 -4.47 3.54
N PRO A 126 -4.60 -4.79 4.33
CA PRO A 126 -4.40 -5.41 5.65
C PRO A 126 -3.72 -6.79 5.60
N GLU A 127 -3.95 -7.56 4.53
CA GLU A 127 -3.30 -8.86 4.32
C GLU A 127 -1.79 -8.67 4.14
N PHE A 128 -1.40 -7.78 3.23
CA PHE A 128 -0.01 -7.48 2.92
C PHE A 128 0.74 -6.83 4.09
N ARG A 129 0.09 -5.93 4.86
CA ARG A 129 0.67 -5.34 6.08
C ARG A 129 1.10 -6.38 7.12
N ARG A 130 0.43 -7.53 7.18
CA ARG A 130 0.73 -8.59 8.18
C ARG A 130 1.76 -9.61 7.68
N ARG A 131 2.18 -9.54 6.41
CA ARG A 131 3.16 -10.47 5.85
C ARG A 131 4.54 -10.23 6.43
N LYS A 132 5.14 -11.33 6.89
CA LYS A 132 6.48 -11.36 7.50
C LYS A 132 7.52 -12.02 6.60
N ASP A 133 7.06 -12.66 5.52
CA ASP A 133 7.98 -13.17 4.52
C ASP A 133 8.68 -12.02 3.80
N GLU A 134 9.90 -12.31 3.36
CA GLU A 134 10.82 -11.33 2.83
C GLU A 134 10.96 -11.49 1.32
N VAL A 135 11.15 -10.36 0.65
CA VAL A 135 11.57 -10.31 -0.75
C VAL A 135 12.95 -9.69 -0.85
N GLU A 136 13.65 -9.98 -1.95
CA GLU A 136 14.77 -9.14 -2.35
C GLU A 136 14.21 -7.78 -2.77
N PHE A 137 14.72 -6.73 -2.15
CA PHE A 137 14.32 -5.36 -2.39
C PHE A 137 15.54 -4.53 -2.78
N GLN A 138 15.43 -3.78 -3.88
CA GLN A 138 16.49 -2.92 -4.38
C GLN A 138 16.06 -1.46 -4.37
N ARG A 139 16.81 -0.62 -3.65
CA ARG A 139 16.62 0.83 -3.62
C ARG A 139 17.93 1.52 -4.00
N GLY A 140 17.94 2.22 -5.14
CA GLY A 140 19.17 2.76 -5.69
C GLY A 140 20.23 1.67 -5.89
N CYS A 141 21.36 1.81 -5.22
CA CYS A 141 22.47 0.85 -5.27
C CYS A 141 22.37 -0.26 -4.20
N VAL A 142 21.43 -0.19 -3.26
CA VAL A 142 21.37 -1.11 -2.13
C VAL A 142 20.37 -2.23 -2.44
N ILE A 143 20.83 -3.48 -2.33
CA ILE A 143 19.99 -4.67 -2.35
C ILE A 143 19.95 -5.23 -0.94
N SER A 144 18.75 -5.46 -0.42
CA SER A 144 18.52 -6.05 0.89
C SER A 144 17.38 -7.07 0.84
N ARG A 145 17.23 -7.86 1.90
CA ARG A 145 15.99 -8.59 2.14
C ARG A 145 15.12 -7.74 3.05
N GLN A 146 13.86 -7.56 2.70
CA GLN A 146 12.94 -6.76 3.50
C GLN A 146 11.59 -7.46 3.61
N ALA A 147 10.99 -7.40 4.80
CA ALA A 147 9.67 -7.95 5.04
C ALA A 147 8.63 -7.22 4.20
N ILE A 148 7.73 -7.98 3.57
CA ILE A 148 6.67 -7.41 2.72
C ILE A 148 5.83 -6.39 3.49
N GLY A 149 5.47 -6.67 4.75
CA GLY A 149 4.73 -5.75 5.59
C GLY A 149 5.41 -4.39 5.76
N GLU A 150 6.75 -4.35 5.83
CA GLU A 150 7.53 -3.12 5.98
C GLU A 150 7.64 -2.32 4.68
N ILE A 151 7.69 -2.99 3.52
CA ILE A 151 7.62 -2.34 2.20
C ILE A 151 6.22 -1.73 1.99
N VAL A 152 5.20 -2.46 2.43
CA VAL A 152 3.80 -2.07 2.26
C VAL A 152 3.44 -0.93 3.18
N ASP A 153 3.85 -0.97 4.45
CA ASP A 153 3.62 0.09 5.42
C ASP A 153 4.79 0.14 6.40
N CYS A 154 5.70 1.10 6.20
CA CYS A 154 6.93 1.16 6.98
C CYS A 154 6.73 1.68 8.42
N GLY A 155 5.53 2.18 8.74
CA GLY A 155 5.21 2.74 10.06
C GLY A 155 6.01 3.98 10.46
N HIS A 156 6.85 4.52 9.57
CA HIS A 156 7.72 5.65 9.87
C HIS A 156 6.90 6.95 9.92
N PRO A 157 7.14 7.85 10.90
CA PRO A 157 6.39 9.11 11.01
C PRO A 157 6.56 10.05 9.81
N ASN A 158 7.68 9.94 9.10
CA ASN A 158 7.98 10.73 7.88
C ASN A 158 7.65 9.98 6.59
N ALA A 159 6.85 8.92 6.65
CA ALA A 159 6.45 8.21 5.46
C ALA A 159 5.53 9.10 4.60
N VAL A 160 5.72 9.09 3.28
CA VAL A 160 4.88 9.85 2.35
C VAL A 160 3.44 9.34 2.46
N ARG A 161 2.47 10.25 2.59
CA ARG A 161 1.04 9.93 2.72
C ARG A 161 0.24 10.79 1.76
N LEU A 162 0.15 10.32 0.52
CA LEU A 162 -0.62 10.97 -0.52
C LEU A 162 -2.12 10.84 -0.24
N GLN A 163 -2.86 11.94 -0.45
CA GLN A 163 -4.31 12.01 -0.25
C GLN A 163 -5.09 11.46 -1.45
N SER A 164 -4.46 11.41 -2.62
CA SER A 164 -5.02 10.83 -3.83
C SER A 164 -3.91 10.36 -4.78
N PRO A 165 -4.23 9.47 -5.74
CA PRO A 165 -3.30 9.08 -6.81
C PRO A 165 -2.82 10.22 -7.71
N GLN A 166 -3.45 11.40 -7.65
CA GLN A 166 -3.07 12.57 -8.44
C GLN A 166 -2.11 13.50 -7.71
N GLN A 167 -1.97 13.36 -6.38
CA GLN A 167 -1.00 14.15 -5.62
C GLN A 167 0.40 13.64 -5.93
N THR A 168 1.31 14.54 -6.31
CA THR A 168 2.72 14.18 -6.53
C THR A 168 3.49 14.14 -5.21
N ILE A 169 4.60 13.41 -5.19
CA ILE A 169 5.47 13.38 -4.01
C ILE A 169 6.07 14.77 -3.76
N ARG A 170 6.43 15.49 -4.83
CA ARG A 170 6.89 16.88 -4.75
C ARG A 170 5.89 17.78 -4.02
N ALA A 171 4.62 17.77 -4.44
CA ALA A 171 3.59 18.57 -3.79
C ALA A 171 3.38 18.17 -2.32
N TRP A 172 3.50 16.88 -2.00
CA TRP A 172 3.47 16.42 -0.63
C TRP A 172 4.67 16.93 0.19
N MET A 173 5.88 16.90 -0.36
CA MET A 173 7.10 17.38 0.31
C MET A 173 7.07 18.90 0.53
N GLU A 174 6.57 19.68 -0.43
CA GLU A 174 6.39 21.13 -0.29
C GLU A 174 5.44 21.49 0.86
N ALA A 175 4.45 20.64 1.13
CA ALA A 175 3.53 20.80 2.25
C ALA A 175 4.12 20.38 3.61
N HIS A 176 5.29 19.73 3.64
CA HIS A 176 5.97 19.24 4.85
C HIS A 176 7.45 19.66 4.91
N PRO A 177 7.75 20.98 4.86
CA PRO A 177 9.12 21.49 4.78
C PRO A 177 9.98 21.18 6.02
N GLU A 178 9.35 20.80 7.14
CA GLU A 178 10.03 20.41 8.38
C GLU A 178 10.72 19.04 8.29
N LEU A 179 10.34 18.20 7.31
CA LEU A 179 10.87 16.86 7.15
C LEU A 179 12.23 16.90 6.42
N LYS A 180 13.28 16.46 7.13
CA LYS A 180 14.65 16.37 6.57
C LYS A 180 14.88 15.12 5.71
N SER A 181 14.01 14.13 5.84
CA SER A 181 14.05 12.87 5.11
C SER A 181 12.66 12.26 5.07
N VAL A 182 12.34 11.61 3.96
CA VAL A 182 11.05 10.97 3.71
C VAL A 182 11.24 9.46 3.58
N GLN A 183 10.20 8.68 3.91
CA GLN A 183 10.18 7.23 3.72
C GLN A 183 9.10 6.86 2.71
N TYR A 184 9.40 5.90 1.85
CA TYR A 184 8.49 5.42 0.82
C TYR A 184 7.92 4.06 1.22
N ASP A 185 6.60 3.94 1.09
CA ASP A 185 5.87 2.68 1.20
C ASP A 185 4.69 2.66 0.22
N ILE A 186 4.07 1.50 0.07
CA ILE A 186 2.96 1.30 -0.86
C ILE A 186 1.66 1.89 -0.29
N ALA A 187 1.40 1.70 1.01
CA ALA A 187 0.17 2.13 1.70
C ALA A 187 -0.06 3.64 1.58
N GLY A 188 1.01 4.43 1.66
CA GLY A 188 0.98 5.87 1.56
C GLY A 188 0.99 6.42 0.13
N GLY A 189 1.07 5.55 -0.89
CA GLY A 189 1.08 5.95 -2.29
C GLY A 189 2.44 6.36 -2.85
N ALA A 190 3.53 6.25 -2.06
CA ALA A 190 4.85 6.68 -2.49
C ALA A 190 5.36 5.88 -3.69
N PHE A 191 5.54 4.56 -3.56
CA PHE A 191 5.97 3.71 -4.68
C PHE A 191 5.04 3.80 -5.90
N PRO A 192 3.69 3.74 -5.75
CA PRO A 192 2.78 4.00 -6.86
C PRO A 192 3.05 5.29 -7.62
N ALA A 193 3.30 6.39 -6.90
CA ALA A 193 3.55 7.70 -7.49
C ALA A 193 4.91 7.76 -8.20
N VAL A 194 5.98 7.27 -7.57
CA VAL A 194 7.31 7.23 -8.19
C VAL A 194 7.28 6.43 -9.50
N PHE A 195 6.61 5.26 -9.52
CA PHE A 195 6.50 4.47 -10.75
C PHE A 195 5.68 5.18 -11.84
N ALA A 196 4.71 6.01 -11.47
CA ALA A 196 3.90 6.76 -12.41
C ALA A 196 4.62 8.00 -12.98
N GLU A 197 5.56 8.59 -12.24
CA GLU A 197 6.39 9.71 -12.69
C GLU A 197 7.32 9.24 -13.83
N THR A 198 7.31 9.94 -14.97
CA THR A 198 8.16 9.60 -16.14
C THR A 198 9.45 10.40 -16.20
N ASP A 199 9.51 11.46 -15.41
CA ASP A 199 10.58 12.43 -15.42
C ASP A 199 11.37 12.15 -14.14
N GLY A 200 12.41 11.31 -14.26
CA GLY A 200 13.27 10.98 -13.11
C GLY A 200 13.69 12.24 -12.36
N TRP A 201 13.83 12.11 -11.04
CA TRP A 201 14.13 13.18 -10.09
C TRP A 201 15.25 14.14 -10.52
#